data_AF-D8LWC6-F1
#
_entry.id   AF-D8LWC6-F1
#
_cell.length_a   1.000
_cell.length_b   1.000
_cell.length_c   1.000
_cell.angle_alpha   90.00
_cell.angle_beta   90.00
_cell.angle_gamma   90.00
#
_symmetry.space_group_name_H-M   'P 1'
#
loop_
_entity.id
_entity.type
_entity.pdbx_description
1 polymer ?
#
loop_
_entity_poly.entity_id
_entity_poly.type
_entity_poly.pdbx_seq_one_letter_code
_entity_poly.pdbx_strand_id
1 'polypeptide(L)'
;MENLKTYWTSVEEFYKKITPKNEKLSDIENKIKVPLHYIVMAVSVLLVALVYLLMRKFFFAYLAFFVALGLTMKDLSEEKAKEKKWAAYWLVFSVFQMLPSILDGNMYYSIIKCAILIYFAAFDECTVVVEALTKANEYLMKGWEWYLDFCRGNVKMD
;
A
#
# COMPACT_ATOMS: atom_id res chain seq x y z
N MET A 1 -29.32 22.18 -13.97
CA MET A 1 -30.23 21.01 -13.99
C MET A 1 -30.19 20.31 -15.35
N GLU A 2 -30.15 21.04 -16.47
CA GLU A 2 -29.99 20.47 -17.82
C GLU A 2 -28.71 19.64 -18.00
N ASN A 3 -27.54 20.16 -17.59
CA ASN A 3 -26.27 19.41 -17.70
C ASN A 3 -26.30 18.05 -17.00
N LEU A 4 -27.04 17.95 -15.89
CA LEU A 4 -27.15 16.72 -15.10
C LEU A 4 -28.05 15.70 -15.80
N LYS A 5 -29.11 16.17 -16.47
CA LYS A 5 -29.95 15.34 -17.35
C LYS A 5 -29.16 14.81 -18.54
N THR A 6 -28.43 15.66 -19.25
CA THR A 6 -27.64 15.27 -20.42
C THR A 6 -26.57 14.23 -20.07
N TYR A 7 -25.91 14.42 -18.92
CA TYR A 7 -24.93 13.45 -18.42
C TYR A 7 -25.58 12.11 -18.08
N TRP A 8 -26.77 12.14 -17.47
CA TRP A 8 -27.50 10.93 -17.15
C TRP A 8 -27.94 10.18 -18.42
N THR A 9 -28.43 10.89 -19.44
CA THR A 9 -28.79 10.25 -20.71
C THR A 9 -27.59 9.53 -21.36
N SER A 10 -26.39 10.14 -21.29
CA SER A 10 -25.17 9.54 -21.81
C SER A 10 -24.75 8.26 -21.07
N VAL A 11 -24.84 8.27 -19.73
CA VAL A 11 -24.54 7.09 -18.92
C VAL A 11 -25.55 5.97 -19.18
N GLU A 12 -26.83 6.30 -19.32
CA GLU A 12 -27.87 5.31 -19.62
C GLU A 12 -27.68 4.66 -20.99
N GLU A 13 -27.32 5.43 -22.02
CA GLU A 13 -27.00 4.92 -23.36
C GLU A 13 -25.78 3.99 -23.34
N PHE A 14 -24.75 4.33 -22.55
CA PHE A 14 -23.57 3.49 -22.38
C PHE A 14 -23.92 2.12 -21.79
N TYR A 15 -24.69 2.07 -20.70
CA TYR A 15 -25.09 0.81 -20.09
C TYR A 15 -26.05 0.01 -20.99
N LYS A 16 -26.96 0.67 -21.72
CA LYS A 16 -27.79 0.00 -22.74
C LYS A 16 -26.97 -0.66 -23.85
N LYS A 17 -25.84 -0.06 -24.24
CA LYS A 17 -24.95 -0.59 -25.29
C LYS A 17 -24.17 -1.83 -24.84
N ILE A 18 -23.78 -1.90 -23.58
CA ILE A 18 -22.91 -2.96 -23.04
C ILE A 18 -23.73 -4.15 -22.53
N THR A 19 -25.01 -3.94 -22.24
CA THR A 19 -25.91 -4.99 -21.76
C THR A 19 -26.14 -6.03 -22.87
N PRO A 20 -25.72 -7.29 -22.68
CA PRO A 20 -25.90 -8.33 -23.70
C PRO A 20 -27.38 -8.68 -23.85
N LYS A 21 -27.87 -8.64 -25.09
CA LYS A 21 -29.24 -9.01 -25.44
C LYS A 21 -29.27 -10.49 -25.81
N ASN A 22 -29.83 -11.31 -24.93
CA ASN A 22 -29.95 -12.77 -25.12
C ASN A 22 -31.37 -13.20 -24.71
N GLU A 23 -31.95 -14.20 -25.37
CA GLU A 23 -33.34 -14.66 -25.08
C GLU A 23 -33.54 -15.10 -23.62
N LYS A 24 -32.52 -15.71 -23.01
CA LYS A 24 -32.56 -16.09 -21.59
C LYS A 24 -32.57 -14.89 -20.63
N LEU A 25 -32.06 -13.73 -21.07
CA LEU A 25 -32.05 -12.50 -20.28
C LEU A 25 -33.35 -11.71 -20.44
N SER A 26 -34.05 -11.82 -21.58
CA SER A 26 -35.40 -11.26 -21.73
C SER A 26 -36.42 -11.96 -20.85
N ASP A 27 -36.27 -13.26 -20.58
CA ASP A 27 -37.13 -13.98 -19.62
C ASP A 27 -36.93 -13.47 -18.19
N ILE A 28 -35.69 -13.12 -17.83
CA ILE A 28 -35.35 -12.54 -16.53
C ILE A 28 -35.89 -11.11 -16.42
N GLU A 29 -35.76 -10.31 -17.48
CA GLU A 29 -36.27 -8.94 -17.56
C GLU A 29 -37.81 -8.91 -17.45
N ASN A 30 -38.50 -9.85 -18.11
CA ASN A 30 -39.95 -10.03 -18.01
C ASN A 30 -40.41 -10.46 -16.61
N LYS A 31 -39.60 -11.24 -15.89
CA LYS A 31 -39.93 -11.72 -14.54
C LYS A 31 -39.68 -10.68 -13.45
N ILE A 32 -38.67 -9.83 -13.62
CA ILE A 32 -38.25 -8.84 -12.63
C ILE A 32 -38.89 -7.46 -12.90
N LYS A 33 -39.39 -7.21 -14.11
CA LYS A 33 -39.98 -5.92 -14.57
C LYS A 33 -39.03 -4.71 -14.44
N VAL A 34 -37.73 -4.94 -14.28
CA VAL A 34 -36.71 -3.90 -14.22
C VAL A 34 -35.80 -4.06 -15.43
N PRO A 35 -35.53 -2.98 -16.19
CA PRO A 35 -34.67 -3.07 -17.36
C PRO A 35 -33.26 -3.53 -17.00
N LEU A 36 -32.72 -4.45 -17.78
CA LEU A 36 -31.52 -5.19 -17.38
C LEU A 36 -30.26 -4.29 -17.29
N HIS A 37 -30.25 -3.17 -18.03
CA HIS A 37 -29.17 -2.18 -17.99
C HIS A 37 -29.06 -1.45 -16.64
N TYR A 38 -30.15 -1.31 -15.88
CA TYR A 38 -30.10 -0.77 -14.51
C TYR A 38 -29.48 -1.77 -13.53
N ILE A 39 -29.69 -3.07 -13.75
CA ILE A 39 -29.06 -4.13 -12.93
C ILE A 39 -27.55 -4.15 -13.18
N VAL A 40 -27.12 -4.06 -14.44
CA VAL A 40 -25.70 -3.97 -14.81
C VAL A 40 -25.05 -2.72 -14.19
N MET A 41 -25.77 -1.59 -14.16
CA MET A 41 -25.29 -0.37 -13.52
C MET A 41 -25.17 -0.50 -11.99
N ALA A 42 -26.10 -1.18 -11.32
CA ALA A 42 -25.98 -1.44 -9.88
C ALA A 42 -24.80 -2.37 -9.56
N VAL A 43 -24.59 -3.40 -10.39
CA VAL A 43 -23.47 -4.34 -10.25
C VAL A 43 -22.12 -3.66 -10.52
N SER A 44 -22.03 -2.76 -11.50
CA SER A 44 -20.79 -2.01 -11.77
C SER A 44 -20.44 -1.06 -10.61
N VAL A 45 -21.41 -0.38 -10.02
CA VAL A 45 -21.20 0.46 -8.82
C VAL A 45 -20.76 -0.38 -7.63
N LEU A 46 -21.36 -1.55 -7.42
CA LEU A 46 -20.94 -2.50 -6.38
C LEU A 46 -19.52 -3.02 -6.62
N LEU A 47 -19.15 -3.33 -7.86
CA LEU A 47 -17.79 -3.72 -8.23
C LEU A 47 -16.78 -2.61 -7.98
N VAL A 48 -17.10 -1.36 -8.36
CA VAL A 48 -16.25 -0.20 -8.08
C VAL A 48 -16.13 0.03 -6.58
N ALA A 49 -17.21 -0.14 -5.81
CA ALA A 49 -17.18 -0.04 -4.36
C ALA A 49 -16.35 -1.17 -3.72
N LEU A 50 -16.44 -2.40 -4.22
CA LEU A 50 -15.62 -3.54 -3.80
C LEU A 50 -14.15 -3.32 -4.12
N VAL A 51 -13.84 -2.87 -5.34
CA VAL A 51 -12.49 -2.50 -5.74
C VAL A 51 -11.98 -1.36 -4.87
N TYR A 52 -12.78 -0.34 -4.57
CA TYR A 52 -12.41 0.74 -3.67
C TYR A 52 -12.12 0.23 -2.25
N LEU A 53 -12.95 -0.66 -1.71
CA LEU A 53 -12.77 -1.25 -0.37
C LEU A 53 -11.51 -2.14 -0.31
N LEU A 54 -11.24 -2.92 -1.35
CA LEU A 54 -10.05 -3.79 -1.47
C LEU A 54 -8.77 -2.96 -1.73
N MET A 55 -8.86 -1.99 -2.62
CA MET A 55 -7.80 -1.04 -2.91
C MET A 55 -7.54 -0.12 -1.72
N ARG A 56 -8.47 0.11 -0.79
CA ARG A 56 -8.23 0.99 0.37
C ARG A 56 -7.03 0.58 1.21
N LYS A 57 -6.84 -0.73 1.46
CA LYS A 57 -5.68 -1.26 2.19
C LYS A 57 -4.41 -1.24 1.35
N PHE A 58 -4.53 -1.58 0.07
CA PHE A 58 -3.43 -1.53 -0.89
C PHE A 58 -2.95 -0.10 -1.13
N PHE A 59 -3.85 0.87 -1.20
CA PHE A 59 -3.52 2.24 -1.58
C PHE A 59 -2.60 2.87 -0.56
N PHE A 60 -2.87 2.73 0.74
CA PHE A 60 -2.00 3.27 1.78
C PHE A 60 -0.64 2.56 1.79
N ALA A 61 -0.61 1.23 1.85
CA ALA A 61 0.65 0.47 1.91
C ALA A 61 1.58 0.75 0.69
N TYR A 62 1.00 0.93 -0.50
CA TYR A 62 1.78 1.13 -1.73
C TYR A 62 2.00 2.60 -2.08
N LEU A 63 1.23 3.55 -1.55
CA LEU A 63 1.46 4.99 -1.78
C LEU A 63 2.84 5.41 -1.25
N ALA A 64 3.17 5.02 -0.02
CA ALA A 64 4.47 5.33 0.56
C ALA A 64 5.61 4.68 -0.24
N PHE A 65 5.40 3.47 -0.76
CA PHE A 65 6.33 2.77 -1.63
C PHE A 65 6.61 3.53 -2.92
N PHE A 66 5.57 3.94 -3.65
CA PHE A 66 5.74 4.65 -4.93
C PHE A 66 6.37 6.04 -4.75
N VAL A 67 5.99 6.75 -3.68
CA VAL A 67 6.60 8.05 -3.35
C VAL A 67 8.09 7.90 -3.04
N ALA A 68 8.46 6.92 -2.20
CA ALA A 68 9.85 6.66 -1.87
C ALA A 68 10.66 6.18 -3.09
N LEU A 69 10.07 5.34 -3.94
CA LEU A 69 10.72 4.84 -5.15
C LEU A 69 10.98 5.95 -6.17
N GLY A 70 10.02 6.87 -6.36
CA GLY A 70 10.22 8.04 -7.21
C GLY A 70 11.32 8.99 -6.70
N LEU A 71 11.37 9.23 -5.39
CA LEU A 71 12.42 10.05 -4.78
C LEU A 71 13.79 9.36 -4.80
N THR A 72 13.83 8.04 -4.59
CA THR A 72 15.06 7.23 -4.69
C THR A 72 15.62 7.30 -6.11
N MET A 73 14.78 7.06 -7.13
CA MET A 73 15.20 7.12 -8.53
C MET A 73 15.68 8.52 -8.92
N LYS A 74 15.01 9.57 -8.42
CA LYS A 74 15.42 10.95 -8.65
C LYS A 74 16.80 11.24 -8.05
N ASP A 75 17.01 10.92 -6.78
CA ASP A 75 18.30 11.15 -6.12
C ASP A 75 19.43 10.30 -6.74
N LEU A 76 19.12 9.07 -7.21
CA LEU A 76 20.08 8.20 -7.92
C LEU A 76 20.42 8.77 -9.31
N SER A 77 19.44 9.31 -10.03
CA SER A 77 19.65 9.94 -11.34
C SER A 77 20.44 11.25 -11.27
N GLU A 78 20.41 11.92 -10.12
CA GLU A 78 21.15 13.17 -9.86
C GLU A 78 22.54 12.92 -9.24
N GLU A 79 23.04 11.67 -9.20
CA GLU A 79 24.32 11.25 -8.59
C GLU A 79 24.54 11.78 -7.16
N LYS A 80 23.46 12.01 -6.42
CA LYS A 80 23.57 12.41 -5.02
C LYS A 80 24.02 11.19 -4.21
N ALA A 81 25.10 11.32 -3.44
CA ALA A 81 25.66 10.28 -2.56
C ALA A 81 24.74 9.96 -1.35
N LYS A 82 23.49 9.60 -1.62
CA LYS A 82 22.42 9.30 -0.65
C LYS A 82 22.04 7.81 -0.64
N GLU A 83 22.85 6.96 -1.25
CA GLU A 83 22.61 5.51 -1.30
C GLU A 83 22.42 4.91 0.10
N LYS A 84 23.22 5.35 1.08
CA LYS A 84 23.11 4.93 2.49
C LYS A 84 21.78 5.33 3.13
N LYS A 85 21.26 6.53 2.80
CA LYS A 85 19.94 7.00 3.25
C LYS A 85 18.84 6.09 2.70
N TRP A 86 18.88 5.81 1.41
CA TRP A 86 17.86 4.99 0.76
C TRP A 86 17.93 3.53 1.22
N ALA A 87 19.12 2.96 1.42
CA ALA A 87 19.28 1.63 2.00
C ALA A 87 18.68 1.54 3.41
N ALA A 88 18.94 2.52 4.28
CA ALA A 88 18.34 2.59 5.62
C ALA A 88 16.82 2.73 5.56
N TYR A 89 16.31 3.58 4.65
CA TYR A 89 14.89 3.76 4.43
C TYR A 89 14.19 2.46 4.02
N TRP A 90 14.73 1.72 3.04
CA TRP A 90 14.15 0.47 2.56
C TRP A 90 14.18 -0.63 3.63
N LEU A 91 15.19 -0.63 4.50
CA LEU A 91 15.27 -1.53 5.64
C LEU A 91 14.13 -1.22 6.64
N VAL A 92 13.95 0.05 7.01
CA VAL A 92 12.81 0.46 7.87
C VAL A 92 11.47 0.16 7.21
N PHE A 93 11.32 0.43 5.93
CA PHE A 93 10.11 0.13 5.16
C PHE A 93 9.76 -1.37 5.24
N SER A 94 10.75 -2.25 5.04
CA SER A 94 10.53 -3.71 5.10
C SER A 94 10.16 -4.20 6.51
N VAL A 95 10.79 -3.68 7.56
CA VAL A 95 10.43 -3.98 8.96
C VAL A 95 9.01 -3.52 9.28
N PHE A 96 8.66 -2.29 8.87
CA PHE A 96 7.30 -1.77 9.03
C PHE A 96 6.29 -2.62 8.26
N GLN A 97 6.64 -3.15 7.10
CA GLN A 97 5.77 -4.02 6.31
C GLN A 97 5.59 -5.42 6.90
N MET A 98 6.57 -5.91 7.68
CA MET A 98 6.49 -7.18 8.40
C MET A 98 5.69 -7.11 9.71
N LEU A 99 5.35 -5.92 10.21
CA LEU A 99 4.50 -5.81 11.40
C LEU A 99 3.13 -6.50 11.15
N PRO A 100 2.64 -7.30 12.12
CA PRO A 100 1.53 -8.21 11.89
C PRO A 100 0.24 -7.49 11.48
N SER A 101 -0.41 -8.02 10.44
CA SER A 101 -1.67 -7.51 9.86
C SER A 101 -2.87 -7.44 10.82
N ILE A 102 -2.71 -7.87 12.07
CA ILE A 102 -3.68 -7.68 13.16
C ILE A 102 -3.89 -6.19 13.44
N LEU A 103 -2.84 -5.36 13.33
CA LEU A 103 -2.94 -3.90 13.47
C LEU A 103 -3.48 -3.21 12.20
N ASP A 104 -3.34 -3.83 11.03
CA ASP A 104 -3.92 -3.37 9.75
C ASP A 104 -5.45 -3.58 9.65
N GLY A 105 -6.07 -4.13 10.70
CA GLY A 105 -7.53 -4.05 10.91
C GLY A 105 -7.99 -2.63 11.22
N ASN A 106 -7.11 -1.78 11.76
CA ASN A 106 -7.41 -0.40 12.14
C ASN A 106 -6.92 0.60 11.07
N MET A 107 -7.85 1.29 10.42
CA MET A 107 -7.55 2.25 9.34
C MET A 107 -6.61 3.38 9.79
N TYR A 108 -6.72 3.83 11.05
CA TYR A 108 -5.87 4.89 11.58
C TYR A 108 -4.40 4.46 11.68
N TYR A 109 -4.15 3.17 11.98
CA TYR A 109 -2.81 2.62 12.04
C TYR A 109 -2.13 2.66 10.65
N SER A 110 -2.84 2.24 9.60
CA SER A 110 -2.31 2.28 8.23
C SER A 110 -2.05 3.71 7.74
N ILE A 111 -2.91 4.68 8.10
CA ILE A 111 -2.70 6.10 7.73
C ILE A 111 -1.46 6.68 8.45
N ILE A 112 -1.33 6.44 9.75
CA ILE A 112 -0.20 6.90 10.55
C ILE A 112 1.11 6.27 10.04
N LYS A 113 1.09 4.97 9.77
CA LYS A 113 2.22 4.23 9.17
C LYS A 113 2.67 4.86 7.84
N CYS A 114 1.74 5.19 6.95
CA CYS A 114 2.05 5.85 5.69
C CYS A 114 2.59 7.26 5.87
N ALA A 115 2.01 8.05 6.78
CA ALA A 115 2.48 9.40 7.06
C ALA A 115 3.93 9.39 7.58
N ILE A 116 4.25 8.46 8.48
CA ILE A 116 5.61 8.26 9.01
C ILE A 116 6.58 7.85 7.89
N LEU A 117 6.20 6.88 7.05
CA LEU A 117 7.05 6.42 5.94
C LEU A 117 7.26 7.50 4.87
N ILE A 118 6.27 8.35 4.60
CA ILE A 118 6.42 9.49 3.68
C ILE A 118 7.29 10.58 4.30
N TYR A 119 7.14 10.84 5.60
CA TYR A 119 7.99 11.77 6.33
C TYR A 119 9.47 11.35 6.29
N PHE A 120 9.78 10.08 6.55
CA PHE A 120 11.14 9.55 6.44
C PHE A 120 11.70 9.60 5.01
N ALA A 121 10.85 9.43 3.99
CA ALA A 121 11.29 9.54 2.60
C ALA A 121 11.63 11.00 2.21
N ALA A 122 10.76 11.94 2.58
CA ALA A 122 10.79 13.32 2.08
C ALA A 122 11.66 14.27 2.94
N PHE A 123 11.67 14.11 4.27
CA PHE A 123 12.21 15.14 5.17
C PHE A 123 13.39 14.67 6.02
N ASP A 124 13.49 13.40 6.37
CA ASP A 124 14.56 12.93 7.24
C ASP A 124 15.81 12.53 6.43
N GLU A 125 17.00 12.93 6.88
CA GLU A 125 18.28 12.43 6.35
C GLU A 125 18.60 11.02 6.87
N CYS A 126 17.62 10.36 7.50
CA CYS A 126 17.74 9.07 8.17
C CYS A 126 18.80 9.08 9.28
N THR A 127 19.17 10.23 9.83
CA THR A 127 20.21 10.34 10.88
C THR A 127 19.83 9.55 12.12
N VAL A 128 18.57 9.66 12.56
CA VAL A 128 18.04 8.91 13.72
C VAL A 128 17.99 7.41 13.44
N VAL A 129 17.60 7.02 12.22
CA VAL A 129 17.50 5.62 11.81
C VAL A 129 18.89 4.99 11.66
N VAL A 130 19.84 5.71 11.06
CA VAL A 130 21.23 5.30 10.91
C VAL A 130 21.89 5.18 12.28
N GLU A 131 21.66 6.12 13.19
CA GLU A 131 22.19 6.06 14.55
C GLU A 131 21.60 4.89 15.36
N ALA A 132 20.29 4.63 15.21
CA ALA A 132 19.64 3.46 15.79
C ALA A 132 20.16 2.14 15.20
N LEU A 133 20.34 2.06 13.88
CA LEU A 133 20.94 0.90 13.20
C LEU A 133 22.40 0.70 13.59
N THR A 134 23.16 1.78 13.76
CA THR A 134 24.58 1.73 14.17
C THR A 134 24.69 1.19 15.59
N LYS A 135 23.85 1.68 16.52
CA LYS A 135 23.76 1.12 17.87
C LYS A 135 23.33 -0.35 17.85
N ALA A 136 22.32 -0.71 17.07
CA ALA A 136 21.88 -2.09 16.94
C ALA A 136 23.00 -3.01 16.41
N ASN A 137 23.78 -2.54 15.44
CA ASN A 137 24.92 -3.27 14.90
C ASN A 137 26.05 -3.44 15.94
N GLU A 138 26.34 -2.41 16.75
CA GLU A 138 27.29 -2.54 17.87
C GLU A 138 26.84 -3.60 18.89
N TYR A 139 25.55 -3.63 19.23
CA TYR A 139 25.02 -4.66 20.13
C TYR A 139 25.09 -6.07 19.52
N LEU A 140 24.81 -6.21 18.22
CA LEU A 140 24.93 -7.48 17.51
C LEU A 140 26.39 -7.96 17.45
N MET A 141 27.34 -7.06 17.18
CA MET A 141 28.76 -7.39 17.16
C MET A 141 29.28 -7.78 18.55
N LYS A 142 28.86 -7.08 19.61
CA LYS A 142 29.18 -7.47 21.00
C LYS A 142 28.60 -8.83 21.35
N GLY A 143 27.36 -9.11 20.94
CA GLY A 143 26.74 -10.43 21.12
C GLY A 143 27.47 -11.53 20.34
N TRP A 144 27.93 -11.22 19.13
CA TRP A 144 28.70 -12.13 18.28
C TRP A 144 30.09 -12.43 18.84
N GLU A 145 30.80 -11.42 19.32
CA GLU A 145 32.09 -11.58 20.01
C GLU A 145 31.94 -12.39 21.30
N TRP A 146 30.92 -12.10 22.11
CA TRP A 146 30.60 -12.89 23.30
C TRP A 146 30.29 -14.36 22.96
N TYR A 147 29.52 -14.61 21.89
CA TYR A 147 29.25 -15.97 21.41
C TYR A 147 30.52 -16.68 20.95
N LEU A 148 31.39 -15.99 20.21
CA LEU A 148 32.68 -16.53 19.78
C LEU A 148 33.59 -16.86 20.97
N ASP A 149 33.64 -16.02 21.99
CA ASP A 149 34.42 -16.27 23.20
C ASP A 149 33.84 -17.40 24.05
N PHE A 150 32.50 -17.53 24.09
CA PHE A 150 31.83 -18.69 24.67
C PHE A 150 32.20 -19.98 23.92
N CYS A 151 32.14 -19.99 22.58
CA CYS A 151 32.53 -21.14 21.76
C CYS A 151 34.02 -21.49 21.86
N ARG A 152 34.89 -20.52 22.18
CA ARG A 152 36.33 -20.75 22.43
C ARG A 152 36.64 -21.21 23.86
N GLY A 153 35.63 -21.28 24.74
CA GLY A 153 35.79 -21.72 26.13
C GLY A 153 36.43 -20.67 27.05
N ASN A 154 36.48 -19.40 26.63
CA ASN A 154 37.12 -18.32 27.40
C ASN A 154 36.17 -17.66 28.43
N VAL A 155 34.87 -17.98 28.38
CA VAL A 155 33.86 -17.43 29.29
C VAL A 155 33.56 -18.44 30.40
N LYS A 156 33.97 -18.12 31.64
CA LYS A 156 33.55 -18.88 32.83
C LYS A 156 32.11 -18.52 33.16
N MET A 157 31.23 -19.52 33.12
CA MET A 157 29.91 -19.43 33.74
C MET A 157 30.07 -19.79 35.21
N ASP A 158 29.96 -18.79 36.09
CA ASP A 158 29.67 -19.01 37.51
C ASP A 158 28.16 -19.29 37.68
#